data_AF-A0AAV4FDJ6-F1
#
_entry.id   AF-A0AAV4FDJ6-F1
#
_cell.length_a   1.000
_cell.length_b   1.000
_cell.length_c   1.000
_cell.angle_alpha   90.00
_cell.angle_beta   90.00
_cell.angle_gamma   90.00
#
_symmetry.space_group_name_H-M   'P 1'
#
loop_
_entity.id
_entity.type
_entity.pdbx_description
1 polymer ?
#
loop_
_entity_poly.entity_id
_entity_poly.type
_entity_poly.pdbx_seq_one_letter_code
_entity_poly.pdbx_strand_id
1 'polypeptide(L)'
;MWPRGTYGLYMPRTGCPHSSFPWHQGWLYQDVEDIGADNVFSDSLHLYGQFTTSDNIETHYCIKGKSQATEFDLEWPRGDYCIAKYGACPKGFMQGWLYWNDEDMSNANDHGGYLPDGVYNENTRIEYCCRNDSLPTVPISLPTDSPFYLLRHSRTCQRVHGMNTVEEFVYWDEQYVLISYDIKVDNDYSVEVVVVVAVTAVTIVVAVASEGREGIAAAAVVVAKVVVVVVVEVVVVVVVEEVVVVVEW
;
A
#
# COMPACT_ATOMS: atom_id res chain seq x y z
N MET A 1 9.36 1.19 -13.63
CA MET A 1 8.66 2.32 -14.30
C MET A 1 7.23 2.33 -13.84
N TRP A 2 6.69 3.47 -13.46
CA TRP A 2 5.32 3.57 -12.96
C TRP A 2 4.32 3.93 -14.06
N PRO A 3 3.01 3.65 -13.88
CA PRO A 3 2.02 3.90 -14.92
C PRO A 3 1.85 5.38 -15.28
N ARG A 4 1.26 5.63 -16.45
CA ARG A 4 0.94 6.98 -16.96
C ARG A 4 -0.09 7.70 -16.11
N GLY A 5 -0.09 9.02 -16.22
CA GLY A 5 -0.95 9.92 -15.46
C GLY A 5 -0.21 10.62 -14.32
N THR A 6 -0.86 11.63 -13.77
CA THR A 6 -0.45 12.33 -12.56
C THR A 6 -1.33 11.85 -11.41
N TYR A 7 -0.72 11.54 -10.27
CA TYR A 7 -1.41 10.95 -9.12
C TYR A 7 -0.53 11.03 -7.87
N GLY A 8 -1.14 10.78 -6.72
CA GLY A 8 -0.48 10.60 -5.44
C GLY A 8 -0.62 9.18 -4.91
N LEU A 9 0.35 8.77 -4.10
CA LEU A 9 0.31 7.57 -3.27
C LEU A 9 0.62 7.97 -1.83
N TYR A 10 0.04 7.29 -0.86
CA TYR A 10 0.51 7.38 0.53
C TYR A 10 1.96 6.92 0.63
N MET A 11 2.73 7.57 1.50
CA MET A 11 4.15 7.30 1.68
C MET A 11 4.36 6.15 2.68
N PRO A 12 5.06 5.06 2.31
CA PRO A 12 5.54 4.07 3.27
C PRO A 12 6.67 4.59 4.16
N ARG A 13 6.88 3.98 5.34
CA ARG A 13 8.02 4.29 6.23
C ARG A 13 9.39 4.10 5.55
N THR A 14 9.46 3.32 4.48
CA THR A 14 10.66 3.16 3.63
C THR A 14 10.89 4.35 2.67
N GLY A 15 10.02 5.35 2.68
CA GLY A 15 10.01 6.47 1.75
C GLY A 15 9.24 6.17 0.45
N CYS A 16 9.24 7.15 -0.47
CA CYS A 16 8.54 7.02 -1.74
C CYS A 16 9.02 5.84 -2.58
N PRO A 17 8.12 5.17 -3.31
CA PRO A 17 8.48 3.98 -4.07
C PRO A 17 9.59 4.26 -5.10
N HIS A 18 10.45 3.28 -5.36
CA HIS A 18 11.51 3.45 -6.34
C HIS A 18 10.95 3.69 -7.74
N SER A 19 11.50 4.66 -8.46
CA SER A 19 11.03 5.01 -9.79
C SER A 19 12.15 5.64 -10.63
N SER A 20 11.90 5.76 -11.93
CA SER A 20 12.82 6.43 -12.88
C SER A 20 12.69 7.96 -12.86
N PHE A 21 11.89 8.52 -11.94
CA PHE A 21 11.67 9.95 -11.80
C PHE A 21 11.70 10.36 -10.32
N PRO A 22 11.96 11.63 -10.00
CA PRO A 22 11.84 12.10 -8.63
C PRO A 22 10.35 12.23 -8.25
N TRP A 23 9.95 11.60 -7.14
CA TRP A 23 8.67 11.89 -6.51
C TRP A 23 8.73 13.26 -5.84
N HIS A 24 7.65 14.02 -5.95
CA HIS A 24 7.41 15.13 -5.03
C HIS A 24 6.84 14.58 -3.73
N GLN A 25 7.06 15.31 -2.64
CA GLN A 25 6.61 14.90 -1.30
C GLN A 25 5.77 16.02 -0.68
N GLY A 26 4.83 15.62 0.16
CA GLY A 26 4.03 16.52 0.97
C GLY A 26 3.49 15.80 2.18
N TRP A 27 3.00 16.59 3.13
CA TRP A 27 2.48 16.12 4.40
C TRP A 27 1.21 16.89 4.74
N LEU A 28 0.31 16.21 5.43
CA LEU A 28 -0.95 16.74 5.92
C LEU A 28 -1.03 16.39 7.41
N TYR A 29 -1.21 17.41 8.23
CA TYR A 29 -1.52 17.30 9.65
C TYR A 29 -3.00 17.62 9.83
N GLN A 30 -3.75 16.63 10.31
CA GLN A 30 -5.15 16.76 10.66
C GLN A 30 -5.28 16.88 12.18
N ASP A 31 -5.77 18.04 12.60
CA ASP A 31 -6.17 18.34 13.96
C ASP A 31 -7.54 17.70 14.20
N VAL A 32 -7.51 16.48 14.74
CA VAL A 32 -8.70 15.67 15.05
C VAL A 32 -9.24 16.08 16.42
N GLU A 33 -10.42 15.60 16.81
CA GLU A 33 -11.12 16.07 18.01
C GLU A 33 -10.26 16.02 19.31
N ASP A 34 -9.95 17.19 19.87
CA ASP A 34 -9.15 17.37 21.09
C ASP A 34 -9.75 16.69 22.35
N ILE A 35 -11.07 16.48 22.37
CA ILE A 35 -11.79 15.88 23.51
C ILE A 35 -12.45 14.57 23.09
N GLY A 36 -11.80 13.47 23.46
CA GLY A 36 -12.40 12.14 23.35
C GLY A 36 -12.16 11.46 22.00
N ALA A 37 -11.19 11.92 21.20
CA ALA A 37 -10.70 11.14 20.07
C ALA A 37 -10.34 9.71 20.51
N ASP A 38 -10.95 8.75 19.83
CA ASP A 38 -10.67 7.31 19.89
C ASP A 38 -10.22 6.81 18.51
N ASN A 39 -9.19 7.46 17.95
CA ASN A 39 -8.60 7.03 16.68
C ASN A 39 -8.10 5.59 16.81
N VAL A 40 -8.36 4.77 15.80
CA VAL A 40 -7.94 3.37 15.78
C VAL A 40 -7.11 3.10 14.55
N PHE A 41 -5.96 2.46 14.71
CA PHE A 41 -5.14 2.05 13.58
C PHE A 41 -4.63 0.64 13.80
N SER A 42 -4.20 0.00 12.71
CA SER A 42 -3.67 -1.36 12.77
C SER A 42 -2.44 -1.47 13.67
N ASP A 43 -2.36 -2.52 14.49
CA ASP A 43 -1.23 -2.78 15.41
C ASP A 43 0.13 -2.72 14.70
N SER A 44 0.15 -3.13 13.43
CA SER A 44 1.26 -2.93 12.51
C SER A 44 0.81 -1.90 11.48
N LEU A 45 1.51 -0.76 11.45
CA LEU A 45 1.26 0.32 10.51
C LEU A 45 2.58 0.71 9.84
N HIS A 46 2.70 0.45 8.55
CA HIS A 46 3.89 0.79 7.74
C HIS A 46 3.71 2.12 7.00
N LEU A 47 2.64 2.85 7.29
CA LEU A 47 2.36 4.16 6.73
C LEU A 47 3.29 5.19 7.40
N TYR A 48 3.89 6.08 6.61
CA TYR A 48 4.72 7.14 7.15
C TYR A 48 3.87 8.31 7.60
N GLY A 49 4.07 8.72 8.86
CA GLY A 49 3.23 9.69 9.53
C GLY A 49 3.32 9.59 11.05
N GLN A 50 2.43 10.32 11.71
CA GLN A 50 2.20 10.26 13.15
C GLN A 50 0.75 9.81 13.36
N PHE A 51 0.58 8.73 14.11
CA PHE A 51 -0.73 8.11 14.37
C PHE A 51 -0.85 7.84 15.86
N THR A 52 -1.86 8.44 16.46
CA THR A 52 -2.10 8.45 17.91
C THR A 52 -3.58 8.23 18.16
N THR A 53 -3.90 7.48 19.22
CA THR A 53 -5.30 7.14 19.53
C THR A 53 -6.08 8.33 20.07
N SER A 54 -5.41 9.32 20.66
CA SER A 54 -6.02 10.43 21.40
C SER A 54 -5.45 11.79 21.04
N ASP A 55 -4.87 11.91 19.84
CA ASP A 55 -4.20 13.11 19.34
C ASP A 55 -4.17 13.02 17.81
N ASN A 56 -3.65 14.06 17.19
CA ASN A 56 -3.71 14.40 15.78
C ASN A 56 -3.01 13.41 14.86
N ILE A 57 -3.45 13.40 13.61
CA ILE A 57 -2.97 12.45 12.60
C ILE A 57 -2.17 13.20 11.54
N GLU A 58 -0.94 12.76 11.32
CA GLU A 58 -0.08 13.27 10.25
C GLU A 58 0.09 12.19 9.18
N THR A 59 -0.23 12.50 7.92
CA THR A 59 -0.04 11.61 6.77
C THR A 59 0.90 12.21 5.73
N HIS A 60 1.67 11.36 5.06
CA HIS A 60 2.63 11.78 4.03
C HIS A 60 2.32 11.18 2.67
N TYR A 61 2.67 11.92 1.62
CA TYR A 61 2.33 11.59 0.24
C TYR A 61 3.53 11.64 -0.70
N CYS A 62 3.48 10.77 -1.70
CA CYS A 62 4.39 10.71 -2.84
C CYS A 62 3.62 11.10 -4.10
N ILE A 63 3.93 12.25 -4.69
CA ILE A 63 3.21 12.83 -5.82
C ILE A 63 4.01 12.70 -7.12
N LYS A 64 3.41 12.05 -8.12
CA LYS A 64 3.90 12.03 -9.50
C LYS A 64 3.32 13.23 -10.24
N GLY A 65 4.12 14.29 -10.38
CA GLY A 65 3.71 15.52 -11.06
C GLY A 65 3.79 15.48 -12.60
N LYS A 66 4.32 14.40 -13.18
CA LYS A 66 4.49 14.24 -14.65
C LYS A 66 3.68 13.07 -15.17
N SER A 67 2.80 13.32 -16.14
CA SER A 67 1.93 12.28 -16.71
C SER A 67 2.71 11.15 -17.35
N GLN A 68 3.75 11.48 -18.12
CA GLN A 68 4.65 10.52 -18.74
C GLN A 68 6.08 10.85 -18.34
N ALA A 69 6.72 9.95 -17.60
CA ALA A 69 8.12 10.08 -17.21
C ALA A 69 9.05 9.47 -18.27
N THR A 70 8.62 8.37 -18.90
CA THR A 70 9.36 7.71 -19.98
C THR A 70 8.44 7.28 -21.12
N GLU A 71 8.98 7.01 -22.31
CA GLU A 71 8.20 6.50 -23.45
C GLU A 71 7.55 5.13 -23.18
N PHE A 72 8.10 4.38 -22.22
CA PHE A 72 7.68 3.03 -21.85
C PHE A 72 6.70 2.98 -20.66
N ASP A 73 6.29 4.13 -20.11
CA ASP A 73 5.25 4.17 -19.07
C ASP A 73 3.98 3.50 -19.64
N LEU A 74 3.47 2.48 -18.93
CA LEU A 74 2.27 1.74 -19.30
C LEU A 74 1.01 2.38 -18.72
N GLU A 75 -0.16 2.00 -19.22
CA GLU A 75 -1.42 2.37 -18.60
C GLU A 75 -1.62 1.61 -17.27
N TRP A 76 -2.40 2.18 -16.36
CA TRP A 76 -2.76 1.49 -15.12
C TRP A 76 -3.55 0.21 -15.41
N PRO A 77 -3.20 -0.92 -14.77
CA PRO A 77 -3.89 -2.19 -14.97
C PRO A 77 -5.32 -2.16 -14.42
N ARG A 78 -6.23 -2.90 -15.08
CA ARG A 78 -7.61 -3.10 -14.62
C ARG A 78 -7.64 -3.76 -13.25
N GLY A 79 -8.52 -3.30 -12.36
CA GLY A 79 -8.57 -3.77 -10.98
C GLY A 79 -9.65 -3.09 -10.17
N ASP A 80 -9.51 -3.22 -8.85
CA ASP A 80 -10.46 -2.74 -7.85
C ASP A 80 -9.71 -2.04 -6.71
N TYR A 81 -9.38 -0.76 -6.92
CA TYR A 81 -8.52 0.03 -6.02
C TYR A 81 -8.62 1.54 -6.31
N CYS A 82 -8.21 2.35 -5.34
CA CYS A 82 -8.03 3.80 -5.53
C CYS A 82 -6.60 4.27 -5.30
N ILE A 83 -6.30 5.45 -5.82
CA ILE A 83 -5.08 6.23 -5.62
C ILE A 83 -5.45 7.69 -5.35
N ALA A 84 -4.59 8.45 -4.68
CA ALA A 84 -4.87 9.85 -4.43
C ALA A 84 -4.83 10.65 -5.74
N LYS A 85 -5.81 11.51 -5.96
CA LYS A 85 -5.91 12.30 -7.20
C LYS A 85 -4.87 13.41 -7.17
N TYR A 86 -4.22 13.65 -8.31
CA TYR A 86 -3.40 14.84 -8.50
C TYR A 86 -3.55 15.31 -9.95
N GLY A 87 -4.28 16.39 -10.17
CA GLY A 87 -4.72 16.81 -11.50
C GLY A 87 -5.83 15.90 -12.06
N ALA A 88 -5.71 15.49 -13.32
CA ALA A 88 -6.72 14.64 -13.95
C ALA A 88 -6.52 13.16 -13.58
N CYS A 89 -7.63 12.45 -13.32
CA CYS A 89 -7.54 11.02 -13.04
C CYS A 89 -6.93 10.24 -14.22
N PRO A 90 -6.05 9.25 -13.97
CA PRO A 90 -5.52 8.42 -15.03
C PRO A 90 -6.62 7.67 -15.78
N LYS A 91 -6.32 7.26 -17.02
CA LYS A 91 -7.29 6.59 -17.89
C LYS A 91 -7.88 5.35 -17.22
N GLY A 92 -9.21 5.27 -17.21
CA GLY A 92 -9.97 4.15 -16.62
C GLY A 92 -10.31 4.31 -15.15
N PHE A 93 -9.86 5.38 -14.49
CA PHE A 93 -10.32 5.75 -13.16
C PHE A 93 -11.49 6.73 -13.22
N MET A 94 -12.35 6.63 -12.23
CA MET A 94 -13.43 7.56 -11.89
C MET A 94 -12.98 8.39 -10.67
N GLN A 95 -13.50 9.61 -10.55
CA GLN A 95 -13.17 10.49 -9.44
C GLN A 95 -14.07 10.19 -8.24
N GLY A 96 -13.49 10.15 -7.05
CA GLY A 96 -14.19 10.11 -5.76
C GLY A 96 -13.50 11.01 -4.74
N TRP A 97 -14.06 11.12 -3.54
CA TRP A 97 -13.48 11.89 -2.45
C TRP A 97 -13.88 11.32 -1.09
N LEU A 98 -13.03 11.57 -0.10
CA LEU A 98 -13.31 11.42 1.33
C LEU A 98 -13.28 12.80 1.98
N TYR A 99 -14.18 13.03 2.92
CA TYR A 99 -14.28 14.27 3.68
C TYR A 99 -14.35 13.95 5.17
N TRP A 100 -13.53 14.67 5.91
CA TRP A 100 -13.40 14.67 7.35
C TRP A 100 -13.91 16.00 7.87
N ASN A 101 -14.78 15.93 8.87
CA ASN A 101 -15.24 17.09 9.58
C ASN A 101 -14.33 17.28 10.80
N ASP A 102 -13.11 17.78 10.53
CA ASP A 102 -12.07 18.02 11.53
C ASP A 102 -12.55 19.02 12.61
N GLU A 103 -11.74 19.29 13.63
CA GLU A 103 -12.17 20.08 14.79
C GLU A 103 -12.72 21.48 14.42
N ASP A 104 -13.87 21.86 14.98
CA ASP A 104 -14.52 23.16 14.72
C ASP A 104 -13.96 24.31 15.60
N MET A 105 -13.30 24.00 16.72
CA MET A 105 -12.79 24.98 17.69
C MET A 105 -11.26 24.91 17.74
N SER A 106 -10.56 26.04 17.59
CA SER A 106 -9.09 26.12 17.69
C SER A 106 -8.28 25.25 16.72
N ASN A 107 -8.91 24.76 15.64
CA ASN A 107 -8.31 23.95 14.59
C ASN A 107 -6.93 24.45 14.13
N ALA A 108 -5.96 23.55 14.20
CA ALA A 108 -4.57 23.71 13.83
C ALA A 108 -4.14 22.78 12.68
N ASN A 109 -5.08 22.40 11.79
CA ASN A 109 -4.79 21.76 10.52
C ASN A 109 -3.66 22.51 9.81
N ASP A 110 -2.64 21.76 9.37
CA ASP A 110 -1.50 22.32 8.66
C ASP A 110 -1.05 21.35 7.57
N HIS A 111 -0.43 21.89 6.53
CA HIS A 111 -0.04 21.07 5.40
C HIS A 111 1.12 21.71 4.61
N GLY A 112 1.92 20.87 3.95
CA GLY A 112 3.09 21.36 3.22
C GLY A 112 3.49 20.49 2.04
N GLY A 113 4.24 21.10 1.12
CA GLY A 113 4.78 20.41 -0.06
C GLY A 113 3.74 20.15 -1.14
N TYR A 114 3.79 18.96 -1.75
CA TYR A 114 2.89 18.54 -2.82
C TYR A 114 1.90 17.52 -2.27
N LEU A 115 0.61 17.85 -2.36
CA LEU A 115 -0.47 17.05 -1.83
C LEU A 115 -1.39 16.57 -2.95
N PRO A 116 -2.22 15.54 -2.68
CA PRO A 116 -3.36 15.25 -3.53
C PRO A 116 -4.24 16.48 -3.75
N ASP A 117 -5.10 16.43 -4.75
CA ASP A 117 -6.13 17.44 -4.92
C ASP A 117 -7.12 17.34 -3.75
N GLY A 118 -7.49 18.48 -3.17
CA GLY A 118 -8.30 18.48 -1.95
C GLY A 118 -8.55 19.86 -1.37
N VAL A 119 -9.15 19.87 -0.19
CA VAL A 119 -9.32 21.03 0.69
C VAL A 119 -8.71 20.66 2.04
N TYR A 120 -7.87 21.53 2.59
CA TYR A 120 -7.03 21.26 3.76
C TYR A 120 -7.05 22.44 4.74
N ASN A 121 -8.22 23.05 4.94
CA ASN A 121 -8.38 24.23 5.80
C ASN A 121 -9.04 23.81 7.13
N GLU A 122 -10.18 24.40 7.49
CA GLU A 122 -10.98 24.00 8.66
C GLU A 122 -11.46 22.55 8.58
N ASN A 123 -11.63 22.00 7.38
CA ASN A 123 -12.01 20.61 7.18
C ASN A 123 -11.13 19.99 6.11
N THR A 124 -10.97 18.67 6.17
CA THR A 124 -10.16 17.94 5.23
C THR A 124 -11.05 17.24 4.21
N ARG A 125 -10.78 17.49 2.93
CA ARG A 125 -11.31 16.70 1.82
C ARG A 125 -10.16 16.26 0.94
N ILE A 126 -10.04 14.96 0.73
CA ILE A 126 -9.05 14.39 -0.20
C ILE A 126 -9.79 13.80 -1.39
N GLU A 127 -9.36 14.18 -2.59
CA GLU A 127 -9.85 13.60 -3.82
C GLU A 127 -9.04 12.34 -4.19
N TYR A 128 -9.73 11.35 -4.72
CA TYR A 128 -9.17 10.08 -5.16
C TYR A 128 -9.60 9.77 -6.59
N CYS A 129 -8.81 8.92 -7.21
CA CYS A 129 -9.14 8.26 -8.46
C CYS A 129 -9.32 6.78 -8.15
N CYS A 130 -10.52 6.25 -8.41
CA CYS A 130 -10.91 4.87 -8.14
C CYS A 130 -11.25 4.11 -9.41
N ARG A 131 -11.02 2.80 -9.43
CA ARG A 131 -11.48 1.91 -10.50
C ARG A 131 -11.96 0.60 -9.91
N ASN A 132 -12.91 -0.03 -10.59
CA ASN A 132 -13.57 -1.28 -10.18
C ASN A 132 -13.85 -2.20 -11.38
N ASP A 133 -13.01 -2.11 -12.40
CA ASP A 133 -13.21 -2.73 -13.69
C ASP A 133 -12.54 -4.12 -13.81
N SER A 134 -12.08 -4.72 -12.71
CA SER A 134 -11.67 -6.12 -12.60
C SER A 134 -11.76 -6.56 -11.14
N LEU A 135 -11.66 -7.86 -10.85
CA LEU A 135 -11.70 -8.38 -9.48
C LEU A 135 -10.38 -8.10 -8.73
N PRO A 136 -10.41 -7.73 -7.43
CA PRO A 136 -9.21 -7.49 -6.63
C PRO A 136 -8.35 -8.75 -6.43
N THR A 137 -8.94 -9.94 -6.61
CA THR A 137 -8.24 -11.24 -6.52
C THR A 137 -7.42 -11.58 -7.76
N VAL A 138 -7.64 -10.89 -8.88
CA VAL A 138 -6.82 -11.01 -10.09
C VAL A 138 -5.60 -10.09 -9.90
N PRO A 139 -4.37 -10.63 -9.79
CA PRO A 139 -3.23 -9.79 -9.47
C PRO A 139 -2.88 -8.82 -10.60
N ILE A 140 -2.52 -7.60 -10.25
CA ILE A 140 -2.06 -6.58 -11.20
C ILE A 140 -0.53 -6.49 -11.23
N SER A 141 0.02 -6.00 -12.34
CA SER A 141 1.46 -5.75 -12.49
C SER A 141 1.77 -4.27 -12.28
N LEU A 142 2.48 -3.96 -11.19
CA LEU A 142 3.04 -2.66 -10.86
C LEU A 142 4.51 -2.83 -10.46
N PRO A 143 5.33 -1.77 -10.37
CA PRO A 143 6.70 -1.87 -9.87
C PRO A 143 6.75 -2.45 -8.46
N THR A 144 7.58 -3.47 -8.25
CA THR A 144 7.63 -4.25 -7.01
C THR A 144 8.94 -4.09 -6.23
N ASP A 145 9.82 -3.18 -6.65
CA ASP A 145 11.15 -3.00 -6.04
C ASP A 145 11.09 -2.38 -4.63
N SER A 146 9.95 -1.78 -4.28
CA SER A 146 9.72 -1.10 -3.01
C SER A 146 8.24 -1.16 -2.65
N PRO A 147 7.89 -1.14 -1.35
CA PRO A 147 6.50 -1.07 -0.92
C PRO A 147 5.77 0.18 -1.44
N PHE A 148 4.45 0.08 -1.59
CA PHE A 148 3.58 1.20 -1.94
C PHE A 148 2.16 0.94 -1.45
N TYR A 149 1.32 1.97 -1.48
CA TYR A 149 -0.08 1.86 -1.08
C TYR A 149 -1.05 1.97 -2.25
N LEU A 150 -2.08 1.14 -2.20
CA LEU A 150 -3.34 1.35 -2.91
C LEU A 150 -4.44 1.45 -1.85
N LEU A 151 -5.50 2.22 -2.09
CA LEU A 151 -6.64 2.21 -1.19
C LEU A 151 -7.61 1.10 -1.58
N ARG A 152 -8.18 0.43 -0.59
CA ARG A 152 -9.18 -0.61 -0.80
C ARG A 152 -10.46 0.04 -1.36
N HIS A 153 -10.92 -0.42 -2.52
CA HIS A 153 -12.16 0.09 -3.14
C HIS A 153 -13.37 -0.81 -2.84
N SER A 154 -13.20 -2.12 -2.72
CA SER A 154 -14.28 -3.07 -2.42
C SER A 154 -13.98 -3.90 -1.16
N ARG A 155 -14.47 -5.15 -1.08
CA ARG A 155 -14.39 -5.98 0.13
C ARG A 155 -13.00 -6.53 0.45
N THR A 156 -12.09 -6.53 -0.52
CA THR A 156 -10.75 -7.12 -0.34
C THR A 156 -9.71 -6.28 -1.06
N CYS A 157 -8.51 -6.27 -0.51
CA CYS A 157 -7.35 -5.63 -1.11
C CYS A 157 -7.01 -6.14 -2.52
N GLN A 158 -6.62 -5.23 -3.42
CA GLN A 158 -6.11 -5.56 -4.75
C GLN A 158 -4.77 -6.30 -4.65
N ARG A 159 -4.71 -7.52 -5.20
CA ARG A 159 -3.46 -8.31 -5.26
C ARG A 159 -2.49 -7.72 -6.29
N VAL A 160 -1.20 -7.79 -6.01
CA VAL A 160 -0.12 -7.37 -6.93
C VAL A 160 0.82 -8.54 -7.17
N HIS A 161 1.15 -8.81 -8.42
CA HIS A 161 2.08 -9.89 -8.78
C HIS A 161 3.44 -9.69 -8.10
N GLY A 162 3.95 -10.73 -7.43
CA GLY A 162 5.28 -10.70 -6.80
C GLY A 162 5.35 -9.94 -5.48
N MET A 163 4.22 -9.53 -4.92
CA MET A 163 4.14 -8.82 -3.64
C MET A 163 3.13 -9.49 -2.71
N ASN A 164 3.32 -9.29 -1.40
CA ASN A 164 2.33 -9.64 -0.41
C ASN A 164 1.47 -8.41 -0.13
N THR A 165 0.15 -8.60 -0.12
CA THR A 165 -0.82 -7.53 0.08
C THR A 165 -1.31 -7.62 1.52
N VAL A 166 -1.02 -6.61 2.33
CA VAL A 166 -1.39 -6.53 3.75
C VAL A 166 -2.38 -5.38 3.90
N GLU A 167 -3.52 -5.67 4.52
CA GLU A 167 -4.54 -4.68 4.85
C GLU A 167 -4.10 -3.95 6.13
N GLU A 168 -3.99 -2.63 6.05
CA GLU A 168 -3.80 -1.74 7.19
C GLU A 168 -4.91 -0.70 7.16
N PHE A 169 -5.20 -0.11 8.31
CA PHE A 169 -6.26 0.87 8.42
C PHE A 169 -5.89 1.95 9.42
N VAL A 170 -6.45 3.13 9.18
CA VAL A 170 -6.48 4.23 10.12
C VAL A 170 -7.93 4.71 10.17
N TYR A 171 -8.46 4.82 11.37
CA TYR A 171 -9.77 5.32 11.70
C TYR A 171 -9.57 6.66 12.41
N TRP A 172 -10.18 7.69 11.84
CA TRP A 172 -10.28 9.01 12.44
C TRP A 172 -11.58 9.01 13.24
N ASP A 173 -11.49 9.22 14.54
CA ASP A 173 -12.67 9.39 15.37
C ASP A 173 -13.18 10.82 15.23
N GLU A 174 -14.10 11.00 14.27
CA GLU A 174 -14.71 12.29 13.96
C GLU A 174 -16.23 12.23 14.09
N GLN A 175 -16.83 13.40 14.31
CA GLN A 175 -18.28 13.51 14.45
C GLN A 175 -19.02 13.10 13.16
N TYR A 176 -18.47 13.38 11.97
CA TYR A 176 -19.03 13.00 10.67
C TYR A 176 -17.96 12.86 9.56
N VAL A 177 -17.89 11.69 8.91
CA VAL A 177 -17.17 11.52 7.63
C VAL A 177 -18.17 11.40 6.47
N LEU A 178 -17.99 12.21 5.42
CA LEU A 178 -18.83 12.15 4.21
C LEU A 178 -18.03 11.52 3.06
N ILE A 179 -18.70 10.70 2.23
CA ILE A 179 -18.06 10.00 1.11
C ILE A 179 -18.91 10.09 -0.16
N SER A 180 -18.24 10.15 -1.31
CA SER A 180 -18.87 9.80 -2.59
C SER A 180 -18.80 8.28 -2.82
N TYR A 181 -19.87 7.70 -3.35
CA TYR A 181 -20.15 6.25 -3.51
C TYR A 181 -19.06 5.36 -4.17
N ASP A 182 -17.95 5.93 -4.62
CA ASP A 182 -16.82 5.23 -5.26
C ASP A 182 -15.68 4.91 -4.30
N ILE A 183 -15.82 5.08 -2.98
CA ILE A 183 -14.86 4.59 -1.98
C ILE A 183 -15.64 3.83 -0.92
N LYS A 184 -15.32 2.56 -0.69
CA LYS A 184 -15.95 1.80 0.41
C LYS A 184 -15.19 1.98 1.70
N VAL A 185 -15.85 2.67 2.62
CA VAL A 185 -15.60 2.63 4.05
C VAL A 185 -16.55 1.56 4.60
N ASP A 186 -16.07 0.51 5.29
CA ASP A 186 -16.98 -0.40 6.01
C ASP A 186 -17.73 0.40 7.10
N ASN A 187 -18.77 -0.15 7.75
CA ASN A 187 -19.73 0.58 8.60
C ASN A 187 -19.17 1.26 9.88
N ASP A 188 -17.88 1.54 9.90
CA ASP A 188 -17.11 2.26 10.90
C ASP A 188 -16.11 3.11 10.08
N TYR A 189 -16.18 4.44 10.18
CA TYR A 189 -15.56 5.51 9.35
C TYR A 189 -14.02 5.43 9.08
N SER A 190 -13.51 4.28 8.68
CA SER A 190 -12.11 3.93 8.52
C SER A 190 -11.60 4.16 7.10
N VAL A 191 -10.41 4.75 6.96
CA VAL A 191 -9.66 4.69 5.71
C VAL A 191 -8.80 3.46 5.74
N GLU A 192 -9.09 2.54 4.83
CA GLU A 192 -8.28 1.36 4.69
C GLU A 192 -7.20 1.57 3.62
N VAL A 193 -5.97 1.58 4.11
CA VAL A 193 -4.78 1.81 3.30
C VAL A 193 -4.06 0.46 3.13
N VAL A 194 -3.97 -0.03 1.90
CA VAL A 194 -3.39 -1.35 1.64
C VAL A 194 -1.90 -1.22 1.43
N VAL A 195 -1.08 -1.76 2.33
CA VAL A 195 0.35 -1.87 2.09
C VAL A 195 0.58 -3.02 1.13
N VAL A 196 1.18 -2.71 0.00
CA VAL A 196 1.71 -3.71 -0.90
C VAL A 196 3.20 -3.83 -0.59
N VAL A 197 3.62 -4.94 0.01
CA VAL A 197 5.01 -5.16 0.46
C VAL A 197 5.74 -6.07 -0.53
N ALA A 198 6.93 -5.64 -0.96
CA ALA A 198 7.78 -6.41 -1.87
C ALA A 198 8.24 -7.71 -1.19
N VAL A 199 8.11 -8.84 -1.88
CA VAL A 199 8.55 -10.13 -1.36
C VAL A 199 9.82 -10.56 -2.08
N THR A 200 10.89 -10.78 -1.33
CA THR A 200 12.14 -11.31 -1.87
C THR A 200 12.13 -12.82 -1.73
N ALA A 201 11.79 -13.54 -2.81
CA ALA A 201 11.93 -15.00 -2.82
C ALA A 201 13.42 -15.38 -2.91
N VAL A 202 13.95 -16.06 -1.88
CA VAL A 202 15.31 -16.63 -1.88
C VAL A 202 15.19 -18.13 -2.16
N THR A 203 15.70 -18.59 -3.29
CA THR A 203 15.79 -20.03 -3.55
C THR A 203 17.03 -20.58 -2.84
N ILE A 204 16.85 -21.46 -1.86
CA ILE A 204 17.96 -22.14 -1.17
C ILE A 204 18.02 -23.56 -1.71
N VAL A 205 19.11 -23.90 -2.40
CA VAL A 205 19.40 -25.28 -2.82
C VAL A 205 20.25 -25.93 -1.76
N VAL A 206 19.71 -26.95 -1.07
CA VAL A 206 20.45 -27.74 -0.09
C VAL A 206 20.71 -29.12 -0.67
N ALA A 207 21.97 -29.43 -0.96
CA ALA A 207 22.38 -30.78 -1.32
C ALA A 207 22.63 -31.57 -0.03
N VAL A 208 21.90 -32.68 0.14
CA VAL A 208 22.10 -33.61 1.27
C VAL A 208 22.68 -34.89 0.70
N ALA A 209 23.94 -35.18 1.05
CA ALA A 209 24.56 -36.46 0.76
C ALA A 209 24.37 -37.39 1.97
N SER A 210 23.78 -38.57 1.77
CA SER A 210 23.73 -39.62 2.78
C SER A 210 24.61 -40.79 2.35
N GLU A 211 25.59 -41.16 3.17
CA GLU A 211 26.36 -42.39 2.97
C GLU A 211 25.53 -43.61 3.39
N GLY A 212 25.09 -44.40 2.41
CA GLY A 212 24.49 -45.70 2.65
C GLY A 212 25.53 -46.74 3.06
N ARG A 213 25.21 -47.56 4.07
CA ARG A 213 25.97 -48.78 4.39
C ARG A 213 25.81 -49.71 3.16
N GLU A 214 26.93 -50.03 2.49
CA GLU A 214 27.07 -50.73 1.20
C GLU A 214 27.41 -49.88 -0.06
N GLY A 215 28.00 -48.70 0.10
CA GLY A 215 28.88 -48.12 -0.92
C GLY A 215 28.20 -47.52 -2.16
N ILE A 216 26.89 -47.31 -2.12
CA ILE A 216 26.15 -46.51 -3.11
C ILE A 216 25.84 -45.16 -2.45
N ALA A 217 26.49 -44.09 -2.89
CA ALA A 217 26.19 -42.74 -2.46
C ALA A 217 24.94 -42.25 -3.21
N ALA A 218 23.82 -42.06 -2.51
CA ALA A 218 22.68 -41.35 -3.05
C ALA A 218 22.84 -39.86 -2.74
N ALA A 219 22.82 -39.02 -3.77
CA ALA A 219 22.78 -37.57 -3.62
C ALA A 219 21.32 -37.11 -3.76
N ALA A 220 20.75 -36.54 -2.70
CA ALA A 220 19.45 -35.90 -2.76
C ALA A 220 19.65 -34.38 -2.94
N VAL A 221 19.10 -33.82 -4.00
CA VAL A 221 19.03 -32.36 -4.19
C VAL A 221 17.68 -31.89 -3.67
N VAL A 222 17.67 -31.20 -2.52
CA VAL A 222 16.46 -30.58 -1.98
C VAL A 222 16.45 -29.13 -2.46
N VAL A 223 15.49 -28.80 -3.32
CA VAL A 223 15.25 -27.42 -3.75
C VAL A 223 14.15 -26.84 -2.87
N ALA A 224 14.52 -25.98 -1.92
CA ALA A 224 13.57 -25.25 -1.11
C ALA A 224 13.37 -23.84 -1.70
N LYS A 225 12.14 -23.52 -2.08
CA LYS A 225 11.76 -22.13 -2.35
C LYS A 225 11.43 -21.46 -1.01
N VAL A 226 12.35 -20.65 -0.50
CA VAL A 226 12.10 -19.85 0.71
C VAL A 226 11.56 -18.51 0.29
N VAL A 227 10.34 -18.18 0.73
CA VAL A 227 9.75 -16.86 0.49
C VAL A 227 10.07 -16.01 1.70
N VAL A 228 11.04 -15.09 1.55
CA VAL A 228 11.39 -14.16 2.63
C VAL A 228 10.53 -12.91 2.45
N VAL A 229 9.56 -12.73 3.33
CA VAL A 229 8.79 -11.48 3.38
C VAL A 229 9.56 -10.54 4.30
N VAL A 230 10.25 -9.57 3.71
CA VAL A 230 10.90 -8.50 4.48
C VAL A 230 9.86 -7.42 4.71
N VAL A 231 9.22 -7.46 5.86
CA VAL A 231 8.33 -6.39 6.33
C VAL A 231 9.18 -5.50 7.23
N VAL A 232 9.29 -4.21 6.91
CA VAL A 232 10.10 -3.17 7.59
C VAL A 232 10.62 -3.56 8.99
N GLU A 233 11.93 -3.78 9.10
CA GLU A 233 12.69 -4.15 10.32
C GLU A 233 12.34 -5.50 10.99
N VAL A 234 11.35 -6.25 10.51
CA VAL A 234 10.99 -7.59 10.97
C VAL A 234 11.12 -8.60 9.82
N VAL A 235 12.12 -9.47 9.88
CA VAL A 235 12.26 -10.58 8.92
C VAL A 235 11.21 -11.65 9.26
N VAL A 236 10.08 -11.67 8.54
CA VAL A 236 9.11 -12.76 8.64
C VAL A 236 9.48 -13.83 7.61
N VAL A 237 10.12 -14.91 8.08
CA VAL A 237 10.46 -16.06 7.24
C VAL A 237 9.22 -16.96 7.13
N VAL A 238 8.55 -16.95 5.97
CA VAL A 238 7.49 -17.91 5.66
C VAL A 238 8.11 -19.07 4.88
N VAL A 239 8.35 -20.19 5.56
CA VAL A 239 8.79 -21.42 4.90
C VAL A 239 7.56 -22.08 4.28
N VAL A 240 7.47 -22.07 2.94
CA VAL A 240 6.49 -22.90 2.22
C VAL A 240 7.19 -24.23 1.90
N GLU A 241 6.87 -25.28 2.66
CA GLU A 241 7.35 -26.63 2.36
C GLU A 241 6.70 -27.15 1.08
N GLU A 242 7.50 -27.34 0.03
CA GLU A 242 7.25 -28.42 -0.93
C GLU A 242 8.50 -29.31 -0.95
N VAL A 243 8.38 -30.49 -0.34
CA VAL A 243 9.39 -31.54 -0.41
C VAL A 243 9.16 -32.31 -1.72
N VAL A 244 9.95 -32.00 -2.75
CA VAL A 244 10.08 -32.90 -3.92
C VAL A 244 11.35 -33.72 -3.71
N VAL A 245 11.18 -35.00 -3.36
CA VAL A 245 12.27 -35.97 -3.39
C VAL A 245 12.38 -36.49 -4.82
N VAL A 246 13.41 -36.06 -5.55
CA VAL A 246 13.82 -36.76 -6.78
C VAL A 246 14.81 -37.84 -6.38
N VAL A 247 14.37 -39.11 -6.46
CA VAL A 247 15.26 -40.27 -6.39
C VAL A 247 15.58 -40.65 -7.84
N GLU A 248 16.80 -40.39 -8.29
CA GLU A 248 17.33 -41.00 -9.52
C GLU A 248 18.18 -42.23 -9.15
N TRP A 249 18.03 -43.29 -9.95
CA TRP A 249 18.66 -44.61 -9.78
C TRP A 249 20.09 -44.64 -10.32
#